data_AF-A0A1G3PU59-F1
#
_entry.id   AF-A0A1G3PU59-F1
#
_cell.length_a   1.000
_cell.length_b   1.000
_cell.length_c   1.000
_cell.angle_alpha   90.00
_cell.angle_beta   90.00
_cell.angle_gamma   90.00
#
_symmetry.space_group_name_H-M   'P 1'
#
loop_
_entity.id
_entity.type
_entity.pdbx_description
1 polymer ?
#
loop_
_entity_poly.entity_id
_entity_poly.type
_entity_poly.pdbx_seq_one_letter_code
_entity_poly.pdbx_strand_id
1 'polypeptide(L)'
;MKSIHSLIEKAAVVLDGKPLDKGLAMEMSGLRGNDIPDLIALAHKVRLKYSPGIHICTILNAKSGQCPEDCRYCAQSLHADTEIETYPLMSPDTILTAAGRAYSNGADCFGIVTSGYGYTEADGEFRDILAAADKIHARYPSLDVGASMGILSGTTARLLAEHGIRHYNHNLQVNPSKYGELVATTHTVEERIETLRLLKRNGIRVCSGGILGLGETMDDRVELAYALRDAGADIIPLNVLVPIQGTALEKSPSPTVMETAKTFAIFRLVNPHAVIKFAAGRETVMKDFQGLLMLAGVNGFLTGGYLTTRGRSVEEDVRFINEMRGFIN
;
A
#
# COMPACT_ATOMS: atom_id res chain seq x y z
N MET A 1 -0.92 6.07 38.40
CA MET A 1 -1.10 5.55 37.03
C MET A 1 -2.12 6.43 36.34
N LYS A 2 -1.83 6.95 35.14
CA LYS A 2 -2.89 7.56 34.33
C LYS A 2 -3.80 6.44 33.83
N SER A 3 -5.12 6.64 33.88
CA SER A 3 -6.09 5.72 33.30
C SER A 3 -5.99 5.75 31.77
N ILE A 4 -6.38 4.66 31.10
CA ILE A 4 -6.50 4.61 29.65
C ILE A 4 -7.51 5.69 29.21
N HIS A 5 -7.24 6.35 28.09
CA HIS A 5 -8.15 7.37 27.55
C HIS A 5 -9.50 6.75 27.17
N SER A 6 -10.61 7.40 27.53
CA SER A 6 -11.97 6.87 27.35
C SER A 6 -12.32 6.53 25.89
N LEU A 7 -11.78 7.28 24.93
CA LEU A 7 -11.92 6.98 23.50
C LEU A 7 -11.32 5.61 23.12
N ILE A 8 -10.18 5.24 23.71
CA ILE A 8 -9.51 3.96 23.47
C ILE A 8 -10.32 2.82 24.10
N GLU A 9 -10.86 3.04 25.30
CA GLU A 9 -11.76 2.09 25.96
C GLU A 9 -13.01 1.82 25.10
N LYS A 10 -13.64 2.88 24.57
CA LYS A 10 -14.78 2.76 23.65
C LYS A 10 -14.39 2.05 22.35
N ALA A 11 -13.20 2.29 21.81
CA ALA A 11 -12.72 1.63 20.60
C ALA A 11 -12.43 0.13 20.79
N ALA A 12 -12.33 -0.35 22.03
CA ALA A 12 -12.12 -1.77 22.32
C ALA A 12 -13.24 -2.68 21.81
N VAL A 13 -14.42 -2.14 21.49
CA VAL A 13 -15.53 -2.88 20.85
C VAL A 13 -15.13 -3.57 19.54
N VAL A 14 -14.06 -3.10 18.87
CA VAL A 14 -13.50 -3.76 17.69
C VAL A 14 -13.01 -5.18 18.03
N LEU A 15 -12.50 -5.39 19.24
CA LEU A 15 -12.14 -6.74 19.72
C LEU A 15 -13.37 -7.63 19.86
N ASP A 16 -14.58 -7.09 19.99
CA ASP A 16 -15.82 -7.87 20.05
C ASP A 16 -16.49 -8.07 18.67
N GLY A 17 -15.79 -7.68 17.59
CA GLY A 17 -16.26 -7.82 16.22
C GLY A 17 -17.18 -6.71 15.75
N LYS A 18 -17.35 -5.64 16.55
CA LYS A 18 -18.14 -4.48 16.18
C LYS A 18 -17.28 -3.50 15.37
N PRO A 19 -17.79 -2.94 14.25
CA PRO A 19 -17.03 -1.95 13.49
C PRO A 19 -16.79 -0.69 14.34
N LEU A 20 -15.63 -0.05 14.14
CA LEU A 20 -15.37 1.24 14.76
C LEU A 20 -16.29 2.32 14.16
N ASP A 21 -16.99 3.05 15.03
CA ASP A 21 -17.80 4.20 14.63
C ASP A 21 -16.91 5.33 14.06
N LYS A 22 -17.39 5.98 13.00
CA LYS A 22 -16.62 7.01 12.30
C LYS A 22 -16.44 8.26 13.14
N GLY A 23 -17.45 8.69 13.89
CA GLY A 23 -17.35 9.83 14.80
C GLY A 23 -16.30 9.58 15.88
N LEU A 24 -16.32 8.39 16.48
CA LEU A 24 -15.30 7.98 17.44
C LEU A 24 -13.89 7.96 16.83
N ALA A 25 -13.71 7.43 15.62
CA ALA A 25 -12.41 7.43 14.93
C ALA A 25 -11.90 8.85 14.64
N MET A 26 -12.80 9.78 14.30
CA MET A 26 -12.47 11.19 14.10
C MET A 26 -12.04 11.84 15.41
N GLU A 27 -12.74 11.61 16.52
CA GLU A 27 -12.30 12.11 17.84
C GLU A 27 -10.90 11.56 18.22
N MET A 28 -10.62 10.29 17.86
CA MET A 28 -9.32 9.67 18.11
C MET A 28 -8.18 10.29 17.30
N SER A 29 -8.46 11.00 16.20
CA SER A 29 -7.47 11.79 15.46
C SER A 29 -6.79 12.83 16.36
N GLY A 30 -7.51 13.30 17.40
CA GLY A 30 -7.07 14.26 18.39
C GLY A 30 -6.10 13.72 19.44
N LEU A 31 -5.98 12.40 19.62
CA LEU A 31 -5.13 11.79 20.66
C LEU A 31 -3.65 12.16 20.50
N ARG A 32 -2.96 12.41 21.63
CA ARG A 32 -1.55 12.83 21.68
C ARG A 32 -0.82 12.21 22.88
N GLY A 33 0.51 12.30 22.87
CA GLY A 33 1.34 11.98 24.03
C GLY A 33 1.14 10.55 24.51
N ASN A 34 0.83 10.41 25.81
CA ASN A 34 0.76 9.11 26.48
C ASN A 34 -0.41 8.22 26.02
N ASP A 35 -1.39 8.76 25.29
CA ASP A 35 -2.50 7.97 24.77
C ASP A 35 -2.08 7.12 23.55
N ILE A 36 -1.00 7.50 22.87
CA ILE A 36 -0.54 6.84 21.65
C ILE A 36 -0.05 5.41 21.91
N PRO A 37 0.78 5.12 22.94
CA PRO A 37 1.12 3.75 23.31
C PRO A 37 -0.10 2.86 23.59
N ASP A 38 -1.13 3.37 24.28
CA ASP A 38 -2.34 2.61 24.59
C ASP A 38 -3.15 2.30 23.32
N LEU A 39 -3.23 3.27 22.40
CA LEU A 39 -3.86 3.08 21.09
C LEU A 39 -3.12 2.02 20.26
N ILE A 40 -1.79 2.07 20.26
CA ILE A 40 -0.93 1.08 19.59
C ILE A 40 -1.16 -0.31 20.19
N ALA A 41 -1.22 -0.43 21.51
CA ALA A 41 -1.48 -1.70 22.18
C ALA A 41 -2.86 -2.28 21.79
N LEU A 42 -3.90 -1.44 21.69
CA LEU A 42 -5.21 -1.88 21.20
C LEU A 42 -5.15 -2.34 19.74
N ALA A 43 -4.53 -1.56 18.86
CA ALA A 43 -4.35 -1.93 17.45
C ALA A 43 -3.58 -3.25 17.30
N HIS A 44 -2.56 -3.48 18.11
CA HIS A 44 -1.82 -4.74 18.15
C HIS A 44 -2.73 -5.93 18.46
N LYS A 45 -3.57 -5.80 19.50
CA LYS A 45 -4.53 -6.85 19.90
C LYS A 45 -5.54 -7.12 18.79
N VAL A 46 -6.05 -6.08 18.13
CA VAL A 46 -6.96 -6.22 16.98
C VAL A 46 -6.26 -6.94 15.83
N ARG A 47 -5.01 -6.58 15.51
CA ARG A 47 -4.20 -7.27 14.50
C ARG A 47 -4.03 -8.76 14.84
N LEU A 48 -3.63 -9.08 16.06
CA LEU A 48 -3.46 -10.48 16.50
C LEU A 48 -4.76 -11.29 16.39
N LYS A 49 -5.91 -10.68 16.70
CA LYS A 49 -7.20 -11.36 16.63
C LYS A 49 -7.67 -11.63 15.20
N TYR A 50 -7.50 -10.67 14.29
CA TYR A 50 -8.15 -10.69 12.98
C TYR A 50 -7.23 -10.85 11.77
N SER A 51 -5.93 -10.54 11.91
CA SER A 51 -4.94 -10.58 10.84
C SER A 51 -3.53 -10.87 11.40
N PRO A 52 -3.31 -12.03 12.06
CA PRO A 52 -2.07 -12.31 12.79
C PRO A 52 -0.86 -12.54 11.88
N GLY A 53 -1.08 -13.01 10.64
CA GLY A 53 -0.03 -13.34 9.68
C GLY A 53 0.77 -12.13 9.23
N ILE A 54 2.03 -12.35 8.89
CA ILE A 54 2.90 -11.37 8.23
C ILE A 54 2.85 -11.63 6.73
N HIS A 55 2.70 -10.57 5.93
CA HIS A 55 2.66 -10.65 4.47
C HIS A 55 3.80 -9.85 3.84
N ILE A 56 4.67 -10.55 3.12
CA ILE A 56 5.86 -9.97 2.50
C ILE A 56 5.68 -9.98 0.99
N CYS A 57 5.85 -8.82 0.38
CA CYS A 57 5.71 -8.68 -1.06
C CYS A 57 6.94 -8.03 -1.66
N THR A 58 7.30 -8.48 -2.86
CA THR A 58 8.31 -7.82 -3.70
C THR A 58 7.61 -7.29 -4.93
N ILE A 59 8.09 -6.17 -5.45
CA ILE A 59 7.59 -5.60 -6.70
C ILE A 59 8.73 -5.47 -7.71
N LEU A 60 8.38 -5.52 -8.99
CA LEU A 60 9.24 -5.16 -10.10
C LEU A 60 8.66 -3.92 -10.77
N ASN A 61 9.46 -2.87 -10.88
CA ASN A 61 9.17 -1.76 -11.79
C ASN A 61 9.43 -2.25 -13.22
N ALA A 62 8.42 -2.83 -13.86
CA ALA A 62 8.54 -3.49 -15.16
C ALA A 62 8.52 -2.50 -16.34
N LYS A 63 8.03 -1.28 -16.13
CA LYS A 63 8.06 -0.16 -17.08
C LYS A 63 8.25 1.13 -16.28
N SER A 64 9.27 1.92 -16.61
CA SER A 64 9.68 3.06 -15.79
C SER A 64 9.73 4.37 -16.57
N GLY A 65 9.24 5.43 -15.95
CA GLY A 65 9.27 6.80 -16.48
C GLY A 65 8.23 7.05 -17.58
N GLN A 66 8.32 8.23 -18.20
CA GLN A 66 7.46 8.67 -19.31
C GLN A 66 5.96 8.57 -19.01
N CYS A 67 5.55 8.73 -17.75
CA CYS A 67 4.15 8.68 -17.36
C CYS A 67 3.47 10.01 -17.71
N PRO A 68 2.39 10.03 -18.51
CA PRO A 68 1.69 11.27 -18.88
C PRO A 68 0.94 11.92 -17.71
N GLU A 69 0.76 11.19 -16.61
CA GLU A 69 -0.02 11.63 -15.46
C GLU A 69 0.72 12.65 -14.58
N ASP A 70 -0.02 13.60 -14.00
CA ASP A 70 0.50 14.73 -13.22
C ASP A 70 0.52 14.48 -11.70
N CYS A 71 0.70 13.21 -11.29
CA CYS A 71 0.80 12.86 -9.88
C CYS A 71 1.91 13.67 -9.18
N ARG A 72 1.53 14.59 -8.29
CA ARG A 72 2.41 15.60 -7.67
C ARG A 72 3.61 15.04 -6.90
N TYR A 73 3.49 13.82 -6.39
CA TYR A 73 4.54 13.12 -5.64
C TYR A 73 5.45 12.23 -6.50
N CYS A 74 5.11 11.99 -7.77
CA CYS A 74 5.65 10.87 -8.54
C CYS A 74 6.83 11.30 -9.40
N ALA A 75 8.01 10.72 -9.16
CA ALA A 75 9.20 10.94 -9.99
C ALA A 75 9.06 10.39 -11.42
N GLN A 76 8.11 9.48 -11.68
CA GLN A 76 7.91 8.93 -13.02
C GLN A 76 7.04 9.81 -13.93
N SER A 77 6.47 10.89 -13.39
CA SER A 77 5.63 11.84 -14.12
C SER A 77 6.45 12.65 -15.12
N LEU A 78 5.91 12.83 -16.33
CA LEU A 78 6.43 13.77 -17.33
C LEU A 78 6.35 15.23 -16.89
N HIS A 79 5.56 15.52 -15.85
CA HIS A 79 5.42 16.85 -15.27
C HIS A 79 6.44 17.12 -14.15
N ALA A 80 7.31 16.15 -13.84
CA ALA A 80 8.35 16.28 -12.82
C ALA A 80 9.75 16.30 -13.48
N ASP A 81 10.63 17.15 -12.96
CA ASP A 81 12.01 17.29 -13.45
C ASP A 81 12.96 16.41 -12.63
N THR A 82 12.82 15.09 -12.75
CA THR A 82 13.57 14.14 -11.93
C THR A 82 14.53 13.27 -12.76
N GLU A 83 15.67 12.97 -12.16
CA GLU A 83 16.65 12.05 -12.74
C GLU A 83 16.34 10.60 -12.33
N ILE A 84 15.52 9.92 -13.14
CA ILE A 84 15.21 8.50 -12.97
C ILE A 84 15.59 7.68 -14.20
N GLU A 85 15.88 6.40 -13.99
CA GLU A 85 16.07 5.47 -15.09
C GLU A 85 14.73 5.22 -15.81
N THR A 86 14.74 5.42 -17.12
CA THR A 86 13.56 5.27 -17.99
C THR A 86 13.78 4.10 -18.95
N TYR A 87 12.80 3.21 -19.05
CA TYR A 87 12.84 2.06 -19.95
C TYR A 87 11.43 1.58 -20.30
N PRO A 88 11.24 1.01 -21.51
CA PRO A 88 9.97 0.41 -21.91
C PRO A 88 9.66 -0.84 -21.08
N LEU A 89 8.48 -1.43 -21.30
CA LEU A 89 8.10 -2.68 -20.65
C LEU A 89 9.18 -3.75 -20.86
N MET A 90 9.62 -4.35 -19.75
CA MET A 90 10.55 -5.48 -19.75
C MET A 90 9.92 -6.70 -20.42
N SER A 91 10.74 -7.51 -21.11
CA SER A 91 10.26 -8.75 -21.70
C SER A 91 9.72 -9.73 -20.65
N PRO A 92 8.77 -10.62 -21.02
CA PRO A 92 8.23 -11.62 -20.11
C PRO A 92 9.31 -12.50 -19.44
N ASP A 93 10.43 -12.78 -20.12
CA ASP A 93 11.53 -13.58 -19.56
C ASP A 93 12.35 -12.81 -18.51
N THR A 94 12.52 -11.50 -18.70
CA THR A 94 13.15 -10.64 -17.69
C THR A 94 12.27 -10.55 -16.44
N ILE A 95 10.95 -10.41 -16.62
CA ILE A 95 9.99 -10.41 -15.51
C ILE A 95 10.00 -11.75 -14.77
N LEU A 96 9.99 -12.88 -15.48
CA LEU A 96 10.10 -14.22 -14.89
C LEU A 96 11.39 -14.40 -14.08
N THR A 97 12.51 -13.87 -14.57
CA THR A 97 13.80 -13.92 -13.87
C THR A 97 13.73 -13.14 -12.55
N ALA A 98 13.11 -11.95 -12.56
CA ALA A 98 12.89 -11.17 -11.35
C ALA A 98 11.96 -11.89 -10.35
N ALA A 99 10.88 -12.51 -10.84
CA ALA A 99 9.98 -13.31 -10.02
C ALA A 99 10.72 -14.49 -9.35
N GLY A 100 11.64 -15.14 -10.06
CA GLY A 100 12.48 -16.21 -9.49
C GLY A 100 13.39 -15.75 -8.35
N ARG A 101 13.90 -14.52 -8.41
CA ARG A 101 14.65 -13.91 -7.29
C ARG A 101 13.74 -13.64 -6.09
N ALA A 102 12.56 -13.06 -6.31
CA ALA A 102 11.58 -12.84 -5.25
C ALA A 102 11.14 -14.16 -4.59
N TYR A 103 10.91 -15.20 -5.39
CA TYR A 103 10.57 -16.54 -4.93
C TYR A 103 11.67 -17.14 -4.05
N SER A 104 12.92 -17.09 -4.52
CA SER A 104 14.08 -17.64 -3.79
C SER A 104 14.33 -16.91 -2.46
N ASN A 105 13.93 -15.64 -2.39
CA ASN A 105 14.03 -14.80 -1.20
C ASN A 105 12.84 -14.99 -0.22
N GLY A 106 11.88 -15.86 -0.55
CA GLY A 106 10.75 -16.17 0.32
C GLY A 106 9.64 -15.12 0.32
N ALA A 107 9.49 -14.33 -0.74
CA ALA A 107 8.36 -13.43 -0.89
C ALA A 107 7.06 -14.24 -1.05
N ASP A 108 6.00 -13.84 -0.33
CA ASP A 108 4.66 -14.43 -0.49
C ASP A 108 4.03 -13.99 -1.81
N CYS A 109 4.41 -12.80 -2.28
CA CYS A 109 3.83 -12.20 -3.47
C CYS A 109 4.83 -11.42 -4.33
N PHE A 110 4.59 -11.43 -5.63
CA PHE A 110 5.36 -10.69 -6.63
C PHE A 110 4.47 -9.79 -7.47
N GLY A 111 4.69 -8.48 -7.40
CA GLY A 111 3.90 -7.47 -8.11
C GLY A 111 4.59 -6.96 -9.37
N ILE A 112 3.91 -7.03 -10.52
CA ILE A 112 4.34 -6.39 -11.78
C ILE A 112 3.80 -4.96 -11.79
N VAL A 113 4.68 -3.97 -11.85
CA VAL A 113 4.30 -2.54 -11.77
C VAL A 113 4.71 -1.82 -13.04
N THR A 114 3.81 -1.00 -13.58
CA THR A 114 4.08 -0.19 -14.78
C THR A 114 3.77 1.28 -14.53
N SER A 115 4.53 2.18 -15.16
CA SER A 115 4.16 3.58 -15.32
C SER A 115 3.07 3.75 -16.39
N GLY A 116 2.27 4.82 -16.27
CA GLY A 116 1.23 5.19 -17.23
C GLY A 116 -0.15 5.44 -16.61
N TYR A 117 -1.09 5.88 -17.44
CA TYR A 117 -2.51 6.06 -17.07
C TYR A 117 -3.18 4.73 -16.71
N GLY A 118 -2.99 3.72 -17.57
CA GLY A 118 -3.35 2.34 -17.34
C GLY A 118 -3.74 1.60 -18.62
N TYR A 119 -4.23 0.38 -18.48
CA TYR A 119 -4.60 -0.50 -19.59
C TYR A 119 -6.12 -0.61 -19.71
N THR A 120 -6.72 0.26 -20.53
CA THR A 120 -8.14 0.21 -20.88
C THR A 120 -8.42 -0.74 -22.05
N GLU A 121 -7.40 -1.07 -22.84
CA GLU A 121 -7.43 -2.05 -23.92
C GLU A 121 -6.38 -3.14 -23.72
N ALA A 122 -6.60 -4.32 -24.33
CA ALA A 122 -5.67 -5.44 -24.29
C ALA A 122 -4.67 -5.39 -25.46
N ASP A 123 -3.84 -4.35 -25.44
CA ASP A 123 -2.79 -4.09 -26.42
C ASP A 123 -1.60 -5.06 -26.29
N GLY A 124 -0.53 -4.81 -27.05
CA GLY A 124 0.67 -5.64 -27.05
C GLY A 124 1.36 -5.69 -25.69
N GLU A 125 1.54 -4.53 -25.03
CA GLU A 125 2.16 -4.46 -23.71
C GLU A 125 1.35 -5.23 -22.67
N PHE A 126 0.02 -5.05 -22.66
CA PHE A 126 -0.85 -5.77 -21.76
C PHE A 126 -0.77 -7.29 -21.96
N ARG A 127 -0.72 -7.76 -23.21
CA ARG A 127 -0.55 -9.19 -23.54
C ARG A 127 0.79 -9.75 -23.08
N ASP A 128 1.87 -8.97 -23.17
CA ASP A 128 3.17 -9.38 -22.65
C ASP A 128 3.15 -9.53 -21.13
N ILE A 129 2.40 -8.67 -20.42
CA ILE A 129 2.20 -8.79 -18.97
C ILE A 129 1.42 -10.05 -18.62
N LEU A 130 0.35 -10.38 -19.35
CA LEU A 130 -0.39 -11.63 -19.17
C LEU A 130 0.51 -12.84 -19.42
N ALA A 131 1.32 -12.82 -20.49
CA ALA A 131 2.27 -13.88 -20.80
C ALA A 131 3.34 -14.04 -19.70
N ALA A 132 3.79 -12.94 -19.09
CA ALA A 132 4.69 -12.98 -17.95
C ALA A 132 4.04 -13.63 -16.73
N ALA A 133 2.78 -13.29 -16.42
CA ALA A 133 2.01 -13.90 -15.33
C ALA A 133 1.86 -15.41 -15.55
N ASP A 134 1.48 -15.85 -16.74
CA ASP A 134 1.35 -17.28 -17.10
C ASP A 134 2.66 -18.04 -16.89
N LYS A 135 3.79 -17.46 -17.35
CA LYS A 135 5.13 -18.04 -17.14
C LYS A 135 5.47 -18.15 -15.66
N ILE A 136 5.14 -17.15 -14.86
CA ILE A 136 5.39 -17.17 -13.40
C ILE A 136 4.55 -18.27 -12.75
N HIS A 137 3.26 -18.36 -13.04
CA HIS A 137 2.39 -19.40 -12.49
C HIS A 137 2.87 -20.81 -12.86
N ALA A 138 3.33 -21.01 -14.10
CA ALA A 138 3.87 -22.29 -14.54
C ALA A 138 5.17 -22.67 -13.80
N ARG A 139 6.02 -21.69 -13.47
CA ARG A 139 7.35 -21.95 -12.87
C ARG A 139 7.34 -21.94 -11.34
N TYR A 140 6.51 -21.09 -10.74
CA TYR A 140 6.45 -20.80 -9.31
C TYR A 140 4.99 -20.83 -8.81
N PRO A 141 4.32 -22.00 -8.81
CA PRO A 141 2.87 -22.10 -8.57
C PRO A 141 2.43 -21.66 -7.16
N SER A 142 3.36 -21.55 -6.20
CA SER A 142 3.07 -21.07 -4.85
C SER A 142 3.32 -19.56 -4.65
N LEU A 143 3.73 -18.84 -5.69
CA LEU A 143 3.95 -17.39 -5.64
C LEU A 143 2.68 -16.66 -6.08
N ASP A 144 2.09 -15.86 -5.19
CA ASP A 144 0.95 -15.02 -5.57
C ASP A 144 1.43 -13.89 -6.50
N VAL A 145 0.88 -13.84 -7.71
CA VAL A 145 1.19 -12.78 -8.68
C VAL A 145 0.20 -11.64 -8.50
N GLY A 146 0.73 -10.42 -8.37
CA GLY A 146 -0.05 -9.18 -8.34
C GLY A 146 0.35 -8.23 -9.45
N ALA A 147 -0.46 -7.19 -9.66
CA ALA A 147 -0.15 -6.15 -10.62
C ALA A 147 -0.49 -4.74 -10.10
N SER A 148 0.16 -3.71 -10.63
CA SER A 148 -0.10 -2.30 -10.35
C SER A 148 0.11 -1.49 -11.62
N MET A 149 -0.95 -1.28 -12.38
CA MET A 149 -0.82 -0.82 -13.78
C MET A 149 -1.81 0.30 -14.14
N GLY A 150 -2.22 1.11 -13.16
CA GLY A 150 -3.14 2.21 -13.39
C GLY A 150 -4.61 1.79 -13.54
N ILE A 151 -5.37 2.57 -14.30
CA ILE A 151 -6.80 2.39 -14.59
C ILE A 151 -7.05 1.17 -15.48
N LEU A 152 -8.14 0.46 -15.24
CA LEU A 152 -8.56 -0.71 -16.03
C LEU A 152 -9.95 -0.52 -16.63
N SER A 153 -10.21 -1.23 -17.73
CA SER A 153 -11.56 -1.44 -18.24
C SER A 153 -12.16 -2.75 -17.73
N GLY A 154 -13.45 -2.96 -18.00
CA GLY A 154 -14.12 -4.26 -17.78
C GLY A 154 -13.39 -5.43 -18.41
N THR A 155 -12.90 -5.23 -19.64
CA THR A 155 -12.22 -6.27 -20.41
C THR A 155 -10.86 -6.61 -19.81
N THR A 156 -10.03 -5.60 -19.49
CA THR A 156 -8.69 -5.85 -18.96
C THR A 156 -8.74 -6.40 -17.54
N ALA A 157 -9.67 -5.93 -16.69
CA ALA A 157 -9.88 -6.51 -15.37
C ALA A 157 -10.27 -8.01 -15.43
N ARG A 158 -11.16 -8.40 -16.35
CA ARG A 158 -11.54 -9.80 -16.56
C ARG A 158 -10.35 -10.64 -17.02
N LEU A 159 -9.59 -10.16 -17.99
CA LEU A 159 -8.41 -10.87 -18.50
C LEU A 159 -7.36 -11.09 -17.40
N LEU A 160 -7.11 -10.11 -16.53
CA LEU A 160 -6.19 -10.30 -15.40
C LEU A 160 -6.65 -11.43 -14.47
N ALA A 161 -7.96 -11.55 -14.21
CA ALA A 161 -8.51 -12.62 -13.40
C ALA A 161 -8.36 -13.99 -14.07
N GLU A 162 -8.63 -14.07 -15.39
CA GLU A 162 -8.48 -15.29 -16.19
C GLU A 162 -7.03 -15.80 -16.23
N HIS A 163 -6.07 -14.88 -16.18
CA HIS A 163 -4.63 -15.17 -16.14
C HIS A 163 -4.06 -15.28 -14.71
N GLY A 164 -4.90 -15.39 -13.68
CA GLY A 164 -4.47 -15.74 -12.34
C GLY A 164 -3.90 -14.60 -11.49
N ILE A 165 -4.07 -13.34 -11.89
CA ILE A 165 -3.68 -12.19 -11.06
C ILE A 165 -4.48 -12.20 -9.76
N ARG A 166 -3.78 -12.45 -8.65
CA ARG A 166 -4.36 -12.67 -7.33
C ARG A 166 -4.84 -11.37 -6.68
N HIS A 167 -4.07 -10.31 -6.83
CA HIS A 167 -4.35 -9.00 -6.26
C HIS A 167 -3.87 -7.89 -7.17
N TYR A 168 -4.55 -6.74 -7.13
CA TYR A 168 -4.19 -5.59 -7.95
C TYR A 168 -4.11 -4.33 -7.09
N ASN A 169 -2.99 -3.63 -7.20
CA ASN A 169 -2.71 -2.41 -6.48
C ASN A 169 -3.21 -1.17 -7.23
N HIS A 170 -4.14 -0.44 -6.62
CA HIS A 170 -4.68 0.80 -7.15
C HIS A 170 -5.10 1.75 -6.03
N ASN A 171 -4.14 2.54 -5.53
CA ASN A 171 -4.33 3.38 -4.33
C ASN A 171 -5.28 4.55 -4.54
N LEU A 172 -6.06 4.92 -3.53
CA LEU A 172 -6.78 6.21 -3.50
C LEU A 172 -5.87 7.38 -3.16
N GLN A 173 -4.68 7.12 -2.58
CA GLN A 173 -3.63 8.09 -2.21
C GLN A 173 -3.98 8.99 -1.03
N VAL A 174 -5.15 9.62 -1.04
CA VAL A 174 -5.69 10.47 0.02
C VAL A 174 -7.22 10.29 0.07
N ASN A 175 -7.93 10.95 0.99
CA ASN A 175 -9.38 10.91 0.95
C ASN A 175 -9.93 11.41 -0.41
N PRO A 176 -11.12 10.94 -0.82
CA PRO A 176 -11.63 11.28 -2.15
C PRO A 176 -11.84 12.78 -2.41
N SER A 177 -12.26 13.56 -1.41
CA SER A 177 -12.55 14.99 -1.59
C SER A 177 -11.29 15.84 -1.80
N LYS A 178 -10.12 15.36 -1.37
CA LYS A 178 -8.82 16.04 -1.54
C LYS A 178 -8.00 15.55 -2.73
N TYR A 179 -8.49 14.56 -3.47
CA TYR A 179 -7.72 13.92 -4.53
C TYR A 179 -7.21 14.89 -5.60
N GLY A 180 -8.11 15.68 -6.20
CA GLY A 180 -7.74 16.63 -7.27
C GLY A 180 -6.74 17.69 -6.81
N GLU A 181 -6.87 18.12 -5.55
CA GLU A 181 -6.03 19.14 -4.92
C GLU A 181 -4.62 18.62 -4.59
N LEU A 182 -4.52 17.42 -4.00
CA LEU A 182 -3.26 16.92 -3.42
C LEU A 182 -2.54 15.88 -4.28
N VAL A 183 -3.25 15.20 -5.20
CA VAL A 183 -2.71 14.06 -5.94
C VAL A 183 -2.47 14.37 -7.41
N ALA A 184 -3.53 14.51 -8.20
CA ALA A 184 -3.45 14.61 -9.66
C ALA A 184 -4.72 15.23 -10.25
N THR A 185 -4.64 15.74 -11.48
CA THR A 185 -5.78 16.24 -12.26
C THR A 185 -6.00 15.49 -13.57
N THR A 186 -5.01 14.73 -14.06
CA THR A 186 -5.11 13.96 -15.31
C THR A 186 -6.01 12.72 -15.20
N HIS A 187 -6.27 12.25 -13.98
CA HIS A 187 -7.23 11.20 -13.67
C HIS A 187 -7.99 11.53 -12.38
N THR A 188 -9.24 11.09 -12.30
CA THR A 188 -10.18 11.39 -11.21
C THR A 188 -10.19 10.29 -10.16
N VAL A 189 -10.64 10.60 -8.93
CA VAL A 189 -10.80 9.56 -7.90
C VAL A 189 -11.91 8.57 -8.26
N GLU A 190 -12.91 9.01 -9.02
CA GLU A 190 -14.03 8.20 -9.49
C GLU A 190 -13.56 7.07 -10.43
N GLU A 191 -12.66 7.35 -11.38
CA GLU A 191 -12.05 6.34 -12.26
C GLU A 191 -11.28 5.30 -11.44
N ARG A 192 -10.60 5.75 -10.38
CA ARG A 192 -9.85 4.86 -9.49
C ARG A 192 -10.79 3.95 -8.71
N ILE A 193 -11.84 4.51 -8.12
CA ILE A 193 -12.86 3.74 -7.41
C ILE A 193 -13.55 2.76 -8.37
N GLU A 194 -13.82 3.15 -9.62
CA GLU A 194 -14.39 2.23 -10.61
C GLU A 194 -13.45 1.07 -10.93
N THR A 195 -12.14 1.33 -11.03
CA THR A 195 -11.13 0.27 -11.12
C THR A 195 -11.22 -0.68 -9.92
N LEU A 196 -11.37 -0.16 -8.68
CA LEU A 196 -11.54 -1.02 -7.49
C LEU A 196 -12.80 -1.89 -7.56
N ARG A 197 -13.92 -1.33 -8.05
CA ARG A 197 -15.16 -2.08 -8.26
C ARG A 197 -14.98 -3.18 -9.31
N LEU A 198 -14.26 -2.88 -10.40
CA LEU A 198 -13.94 -3.84 -11.45
C LEU A 198 -13.14 -5.03 -10.92
N LEU A 199 -12.11 -4.77 -10.10
CA LEU A 199 -11.32 -5.83 -9.46
C LEU A 199 -12.20 -6.75 -8.62
N LYS A 200 -13.03 -6.17 -7.74
CA LYS A 200 -13.94 -6.92 -6.88
C LYS A 200 -14.95 -7.75 -7.67
N ARG A 201 -15.53 -7.20 -8.74
CA ARG A 201 -16.46 -7.93 -9.63
C ARG A 201 -15.82 -9.13 -10.32
N ASN A 202 -14.51 -9.07 -10.60
CA ASN A 202 -13.76 -10.16 -11.24
C ASN A 202 -13.03 -11.06 -10.24
N GLY A 203 -13.29 -10.93 -8.93
CA GLY A 203 -12.68 -11.79 -7.90
C GLY A 203 -11.19 -11.54 -7.65
N ILE A 204 -10.65 -10.42 -8.14
CA ILE A 204 -9.27 -9.99 -7.85
C ILE A 204 -9.27 -9.25 -6.51
N ARG A 205 -8.37 -9.64 -5.59
CA ARG A 205 -8.26 -8.95 -4.30
C ARG A 205 -7.84 -7.50 -4.47
N VAL A 206 -8.52 -6.61 -3.77
CA VAL A 206 -8.26 -5.17 -3.86
C VAL A 206 -7.08 -4.81 -2.97
N CYS A 207 -6.00 -4.33 -3.58
CA CYS A 207 -4.90 -3.69 -2.88
C CYS A 207 -5.02 -2.17 -3.09
N SER A 208 -5.42 -1.42 -2.08
CA SER A 208 -5.58 0.03 -2.19
C SER A 208 -5.31 0.70 -0.86
N GLY A 209 -4.53 1.78 -0.91
CA GLY A 209 -4.17 2.56 0.26
C GLY A 209 -3.82 3.99 -0.10
N GLY A 210 -2.79 4.54 0.54
CA GLY A 210 -2.38 5.91 0.26
C GLY A 210 -1.04 6.36 0.79
N ILE A 211 -0.84 7.68 0.80
CA ILE A 211 0.44 8.34 1.11
C ILE A 211 0.18 9.35 2.23
N LEU A 212 1.01 9.27 3.27
CA LEU A 212 1.02 10.23 4.38
C LEU A 212 2.03 11.34 4.08
N GLY A 213 1.63 12.60 4.26
CA GLY A 213 2.48 13.77 4.03
C GLY A 213 2.29 14.44 2.67
N LEU A 214 1.16 14.24 2.00
CA LEU A 214 0.76 14.98 0.80
C LEU A 214 0.25 16.40 1.10
N GLY A 215 0.10 16.75 2.39
CA GLY A 215 -0.56 17.97 2.85
C GLY A 215 -1.91 17.71 3.52
N GLU A 216 -2.27 16.43 3.67
CA GLU A 216 -3.48 15.98 4.34
C GLU A 216 -3.40 16.12 5.86
N THR A 217 -4.54 16.37 6.50
CA THR A 217 -4.69 16.38 7.95
C THR A 217 -4.85 14.97 8.52
N MET A 218 -4.82 14.82 9.85
CA MET A 218 -5.10 13.52 10.48
C MET A 218 -6.55 13.05 10.22
N ASP A 219 -7.50 13.98 10.15
CA ASP A 219 -8.90 13.69 9.82
C ASP A 219 -9.01 13.18 8.38
N ASP A 220 -8.25 13.76 7.45
CA ASP A 220 -8.20 13.28 6.07
C ASP A 220 -7.69 11.84 5.97
N ARG A 221 -6.79 11.42 6.87
CA ARG A 221 -6.31 10.03 6.96
C ARG A 221 -7.38 9.09 7.50
N VAL A 222 -8.16 9.53 8.49
CA VAL A 222 -9.30 8.76 9.01
C VAL A 222 -10.33 8.58 7.88
N GLU A 223 -10.66 9.64 7.16
CA GLU A 223 -11.54 9.59 5.99
C GLU A 223 -11.05 8.60 4.93
N LEU A 224 -9.75 8.61 4.61
CA LEU A 224 -9.15 7.60 3.73
C LEU A 224 -9.33 6.17 4.26
N ALA A 225 -9.14 5.93 5.56
CA ALA A 225 -9.30 4.59 6.14
C ALA A 225 -10.72 4.04 5.95
N TYR A 226 -11.75 4.90 6.05
CA TYR A 226 -13.14 4.53 5.77
C TYR A 226 -13.41 4.37 4.27
N ALA A 227 -12.89 5.25 3.42
CA ALA A 227 -13.03 5.14 1.96
C ALA A 227 -12.47 3.80 1.44
N LEU A 228 -11.34 3.35 1.97
CA LEU A 228 -10.74 2.06 1.62
C LEU A 228 -11.57 0.87 2.13
N ARG A 229 -12.13 0.98 3.33
CA ARG A 229 -13.04 -0.02 3.88
C ARG A 229 -14.26 -0.19 2.99
N ASP A 230 -14.87 0.92 2.59
CA ASP A 230 -16.08 0.94 1.78
C ASP A 230 -15.80 0.47 0.34
N ALA A 231 -14.59 0.72 -0.17
CA ALA A 231 -14.09 0.15 -1.42
C ALA A 231 -13.79 -1.37 -1.34
N GLY A 232 -13.78 -1.95 -0.13
CA GLY A 232 -13.50 -3.36 0.09
C GLY A 232 -12.02 -3.72 -0.07
N ALA A 233 -11.11 -2.86 0.37
CA ALA A 233 -9.68 -3.14 0.33
C ALA A 233 -9.31 -4.36 1.22
N ASP A 234 -8.80 -5.42 0.58
CA ASP A 234 -8.26 -6.59 1.27
C ASP A 234 -6.84 -6.34 1.79
N ILE A 235 -6.11 -5.47 1.10
CA ILE A 235 -4.73 -5.11 1.36
C ILE A 235 -4.64 -3.58 1.30
N ILE A 236 -4.12 -2.97 2.36
CA ILE A 236 -4.00 -1.51 2.50
C ILE A 236 -2.52 -1.13 2.61
N PRO A 237 -1.85 -0.80 1.48
CA PRO A 237 -0.51 -0.25 1.51
C PRO A 237 -0.54 1.23 1.91
N LEU A 238 0.11 1.55 3.03
CA LEU A 238 0.39 2.92 3.41
C LEU A 238 1.84 3.24 3.10
N ASN A 239 2.05 4.43 2.56
CA ASN A 239 3.35 4.99 2.27
C ASN A 239 3.51 6.26 3.11
N VAL A 240 4.73 6.61 3.45
CA VAL A 240 5.06 7.98 3.84
C VAL A 240 5.73 8.63 2.65
N LEU A 241 5.31 9.85 2.31
CA LEU A 241 5.89 10.60 1.22
C LEU A 241 7.41 10.66 1.38
N VAL A 242 8.11 10.22 0.34
CA VAL A 242 9.54 10.43 0.17
C VAL A 242 9.68 11.61 -0.78
N PRO A 243 10.04 12.82 -0.30
CA PRO A 243 10.21 13.97 -1.18
C PRO A 243 11.36 13.69 -2.16
N ILE A 244 11.09 13.84 -3.45
CA ILE A 244 12.06 13.65 -4.53
C ILE A 244 12.26 14.99 -5.21
N GLN A 245 13.51 15.41 -5.34
CA GLN A 245 13.89 16.63 -6.06
C GLN A 245 13.31 16.61 -7.49
N GLY A 246 12.70 17.72 -7.90
CA GLY A 246 12.04 17.89 -9.19
C GLY A 246 10.56 17.55 -9.20
N THR A 247 10.03 16.93 -8.15
CA THR A 247 8.57 16.73 -7.99
C THR A 247 7.91 17.96 -7.37
N ALA A 248 6.61 18.13 -7.61
CA ALA A 248 5.85 19.24 -7.01
C ALA A 248 5.86 19.21 -5.47
N LEU A 249 6.11 18.03 -4.87
CA LEU A 249 6.14 17.81 -3.44
C LEU A 249 7.56 17.68 -2.86
N GLU A 250 8.60 18.08 -3.59
CA GLU A 250 10.02 17.91 -3.20
C GLU A 250 10.40 18.53 -1.83
N LYS A 251 9.64 19.53 -1.34
CA LYS A 251 9.89 20.24 -0.06
C LYS A 251 8.84 19.92 1.00
N SER A 252 7.98 18.94 0.76
CA SER A 252 6.90 18.62 1.69
C SER A 252 7.45 18.07 3.00
N PRO A 253 6.93 18.51 4.15
CA PRO A 253 7.37 17.99 5.44
C PRO A 253 6.92 16.54 5.61
N SER A 254 7.79 15.71 6.17
CA SER A 254 7.41 14.35 6.54
C SER A 254 6.57 14.35 7.82
N PRO A 255 5.56 13.46 7.94
CA PRO A 255 4.86 13.25 9.20
C PRO A 255 5.82 12.71 10.26
N THR A 256 5.54 13.00 11.52
CA THR A 256 6.34 12.48 12.64
C THR A 256 6.14 10.97 12.81
N VAL A 257 7.08 10.31 13.49
CA VAL A 257 6.95 8.89 13.88
C VAL A 257 5.65 8.64 14.67
N MET A 258 5.32 9.54 15.59
CA MET A 258 4.10 9.46 16.40
C MET A 258 2.84 9.55 15.52
N GLU A 259 2.78 10.49 14.58
CA GLU A 259 1.63 10.65 13.68
C GLU A 259 1.48 9.45 12.75
N THR A 260 2.60 8.92 12.26
CA THR A 260 2.64 7.72 11.43
C THR A 260 2.09 6.54 12.22
N ALA A 261 2.62 6.25 13.41
CA ALA A 261 2.16 5.15 14.25
C ALA A 261 0.68 5.27 14.65
N LYS A 262 0.21 6.49 14.99
CA LYS A 262 -1.21 6.75 15.23
C LYS A 262 -2.06 6.45 14.00
N THR A 263 -1.61 6.87 12.81
CA THR A 263 -2.33 6.63 11.56
C THR A 263 -2.49 5.12 11.33
N PHE A 264 -1.40 4.35 11.43
CA PHE A 264 -1.46 2.89 11.28
C PHE A 264 -2.39 2.22 12.30
N ALA A 265 -2.36 2.67 13.56
CA ALA A 265 -3.22 2.15 14.60
C ALA A 265 -4.71 2.40 14.28
N ILE A 266 -5.08 3.62 13.88
CA ILE A 266 -6.45 3.95 13.47
C ILE A 266 -6.87 3.11 12.25
N PHE A 267 -6.01 2.99 11.23
CA PHE A 267 -6.30 2.17 10.06
C PHE A 267 -6.58 0.71 10.43
N ARG A 268 -5.84 0.13 11.37
CA ARG A 268 -6.09 -1.23 11.88
C ARG A 268 -7.44 -1.34 12.58
N LEU A 269 -7.81 -0.37 13.41
CA LEU A 269 -9.11 -0.40 14.10
C LEU A 269 -10.29 -0.26 13.13
N VAL A 270 -10.14 0.56 12.09
CA VAL A 270 -11.16 0.73 11.04
C VAL A 270 -11.24 -0.49 10.13
N ASN A 271 -10.10 -1.13 9.82
CA ASN A 271 -9.97 -2.25 8.89
C ASN A 271 -9.36 -3.50 9.58
N PRO A 272 -10.08 -4.14 10.52
CA PRO A 272 -9.50 -5.17 11.40
C PRO A 272 -8.97 -6.39 10.63
N HIS A 273 -9.61 -6.79 9.54
CA HIS A 273 -9.25 -7.99 8.76
C HIS A 273 -8.24 -7.72 7.63
N ALA A 274 -8.06 -6.48 7.22
CA ALA A 274 -7.22 -6.15 6.07
C ALA A 274 -5.74 -6.41 6.36
N VAL A 275 -4.97 -6.74 5.33
CA VAL A 275 -3.50 -6.73 5.43
C VAL A 275 -3.04 -5.28 5.32
N ILE A 276 -2.54 -4.69 6.39
CA ILE A 276 -2.00 -3.33 6.36
C ILE A 276 -0.50 -3.44 6.14
N LYS A 277 -0.05 -2.91 5.00
CA LYS A 277 1.35 -2.98 4.56
C LYS A 277 2.01 -1.62 4.69
N PHE A 278 3.24 -1.60 5.20
CA PHE A 278 4.08 -0.42 5.07
C PHE A 278 4.96 -0.55 3.82
N ALA A 279 4.76 0.36 2.86
CA ALA A 279 5.50 0.41 1.60
C ALA A 279 6.59 1.49 1.68
N ALA A 280 6.54 2.54 0.86
CA ALA A 280 7.59 3.56 0.83
C ALA A 280 7.65 4.38 2.13
N GLY A 281 8.86 4.82 2.51
CA GLY A 281 9.11 5.69 3.67
C GLY A 281 9.58 4.96 4.93
N ARG A 282 9.77 3.63 4.85
CA ARG A 282 10.32 2.79 5.94
C ARG A 282 11.69 3.25 6.42
N GLU A 283 12.56 3.56 5.48
CA GLU A 283 13.97 3.89 5.69
C GLU A 283 14.19 5.35 6.03
N THR A 284 13.27 6.22 5.63
CA THR A 284 13.44 7.67 5.76
C THR A 284 12.76 8.19 7.03
N VAL A 285 11.49 7.85 7.25
CA VAL A 285 10.71 8.41 8.36
C VAL A 285 10.75 7.50 9.57
N MET A 286 10.52 6.20 9.36
CA MET A 286 10.45 5.27 10.49
C MET A 286 11.82 4.79 10.96
N LYS A 287 12.81 4.59 10.08
CA LYS A 287 14.19 4.21 10.45
C LYS A 287 14.21 3.04 11.47
N ASP A 288 14.63 3.31 12.70
CA ASP A 288 14.73 2.35 13.80
C ASP A 288 13.37 2.00 14.43
N PHE A 289 12.35 2.83 14.17
CA PHE A 289 10.99 2.68 14.69
C PHE A 289 10.09 1.79 13.82
N GLN A 290 10.61 1.05 12.83
CA GLN A 290 9.77 0.14 12.02
C GLN A 290 9.07 -0.94 12.87
N GLY A 291 9.74 -1.45 13.92
CA GLY A 291 9.14 -2.39 14.87
C GLY A 291 7.91 -1.81 15.59
N LEU A 292 7.90 -0.50 15.85
CA LEU A 292 6.75 0.20 16.42
C LEU A 292 5.50 0.05 15.55
N LEU A 293 5.64 0.08 14.21
CA LEU A 293 4.49 -0.04 13.32
C LEU A 293 3.90 -1.46 13.29
N MET A 294 4.74 -2.49 13.42
CA MET A 294 4.26 -3.87 13.57
C MET A 294 3.43 -4.03 14.84
N LEU A 295 3.79 -3.30 15.90
CA LEU A 295 2.97 -3.19 17.09
C LEU A 295 1.74 -2.30 16.86
N ALA A 296 1.84 -1.24 16.06
CA ALA A 296 0.72 -0.35 15.71
C ALA A 296 -0.29 -0.96 14.70
N GLY A 297 -0.23 -2.26 14.43
CA GLY A 297 -1.22 -2.96 13.61
C GLY A 297 -0.80 -3.24 12.17
N VAL A 298 0.44 -2.89 11.77
CA VAL A 298 1.03 -3.35 10.49
C VAL A 298 1.23 -4.86 10.53
N ASN A 299 0.94 -5.51 9.42
CA ASN A 299 1.18 -6.94 9.26
C ASN A 299 1.66 -7.30 7.85
N GLY A 300 2.30 -6.36 7.17
CA GLY A 300 3.05 -6.64 5.96
C GLY A 300 3.91 -5.47 5.52
N PHE A 301 4.77 -5.71 4.53
CA PHE A 301 5.61 -4.66 3.95
C PHE A 301 6.16 -5.08 2.58
N LEU A 302 6.73 -4.10 1.86
CA LEU A 302 7.47 -4.36 0.63
C LEU A 302 8.95 -4.62 0.94
N THR A 303 9.52 -5.68 0.37
CA THR A 303 10.94 -6.02 0.49
C THR A 303 11.64 -6.00 -0.86
N GLY A 304 12.94 -5.67 -0.87
CA GLY A 304 13.74 -5.60 -2.08
C GLY A 304 13.67 -4.28 -2.85
N GLY A 305 13.18 -3.21 -2.20
CA GLY A 305 13.14 -1.86 -2.76
C GLY A 305 11.78 -1.42 -3.30
N TYR A 306 11.75 -0.20 -3.86
CA TYR A 306 10.57 0.44 -4.44
C TYR A 306 10.78 0.72 -5.94
N LEU A 307 9.91 1.54 -6.54
CA LEU A 307 9.93 1.80 -7.98
C LEU A 307 11.15 2.60 -8.43
N THR A 308 11.40 3.74 -7.78
CA THR A 308 12.47 4.69 -8.15
C THR A 308 13.41 4.99 -6.98
N THR A 309 13.10 4.49 -5.78
CA THR A 309 13.88 4.71 -4.56
C THR A 309 14.32 3.37 -3.97
N ARG A 310 15.50 3.38 -3.35
CA ARG A 310 16.03 2.20 -2.68
C ARG A 310 15.28 1.97 -1.36
N GLY A 311 15.00 0.70 -1.06
CA GLY A 311 14.53 0.26 0.26
C GLY A 311 15.64 -0.50 1.00
N ARG A 312 15.29 -1.08 2.15
CA ARG A 312 16.15 -2.03 2.86
C ARG A 312 16.50 -3.26 2.03
N SER A 313 17.63 -3.88 2.36
CA SER A 313 18.01 -5.14 1.75
C SER A 313 17.05 -6.26 2.20
N VAL A 314 16.91 -7.28 1.36
CA VAL A 314 16.07 -8.45 1.68
C VAL A 314 16.59 -9.13 2.95
N GLU A 315 17.91 -9.22 3.12
CA GLU A 315 18.53 -9.85 4.28
C GLU A 315 18.24 -9.10 5.59
N GLU A 316 18.22 -7.77 5.54
CA GLU A 316 17.81 -6.94 6.68
C GLU A 316 16.34 -7.15 7.03
N ASP A 317 15.47 -7.23 6.02
CA ASP A 317 14.05 -7.46 6.21
C ASP A 317 13.75 -8.85 6.78
N VAL A 318 14.45 -9.89 6.32
CA VAL A 318 14.35 -11.24 6.88
C VAL A 318 14.76 -11.26 8.35
N ARG A 319 15.88 -10.60 8.71
CA ARG A 319 16.28 -10.46 10.13
C ARG A 319 15.20 -9.76 10.95
N PHE A 320 14.69 -8.63 10.44
CA PHE A 320 13.64 -7.88 11.10
C PHE A 320 12.38 -8.72 11.36
N ILE A 321 11.92 -9.50 10.37
CA ILE A 321 10.74 -10.37 10.53
C ILE A 321 10.99 -11.45 11.58
N ASN A 322 12.17 -12.05 11.61
CA ASN A 322 12.49 -13.09 12.58
C ASN A 322 12.42 -12.57 14.01
N GLU A 323 12.89 -11.34 14.27
CA GLU A 323 12.69 -10.66 15.56
C GLU A 323 11.20 -10.40 15.83
N MET A 324 10.46 -9.91 14.83
CA MET A 324 9.05 -9.60 15.00
C MET A 324 8.16 -10.83 15.27
N ARG A 325 8.53 -12.01 14.78
CA ARG A 325 7.80 -13.27 15.02
C ARG A 325 7.70 -13.62 16.52
N GLY A 326 8.66 -13.17 17.35
CA GLY A 326 8.60 -13.34 18.80
C GLY A 326 7.44 -12.61 19.49
N PHE A 327 6.79 -11.64 18.82
CA PHE A 327 5.59 -10.94 19.32
C PHE A 327 4.27 -11.53 18.81
N ILE A 328 4.34 -12.58 17.97
CA ILE A 328 3.16 -13.18 17.32
C ILE A 328 2.91 -14.59 17.84
N ASN A 329 3.99 -15.34 18.07
CA ASN A 329 3.98 -16.73 18.52
C ASN A 329 3.91 -16.86 20.04
#